data_AF-A0A0Q9XA45-F1
#
_entry.id   AF-A0A0Q9XA45-F1
#
_cell.length_a   1.000
_cell.length_b   1.000
_cell.length_c   1.000
_cell.angle_alpha   90.00
_cell.angle_beta   90.00
_cell.angle_gamma   90.00
#
_symmetry.space_group_name_H-M   'P 1'
#
loop_
_entity.id
_entity.type
_entity.pdbx_description
1 polymer ?
#
loop_
_entity_poly.entity_id
_entity_poly.type
_entity_poly.pdbx_seq_one_letter_code
_entity_poly.pdbx_strand_id
1 'polypeptide(L)'
;MQFVKAIFLLSCLLIVRDNHVKAGVDLFVVLDCGEIIIEGAGYVAERGRALIEELAKCIEFDLHSKENLNFLGLVRIFNQFLRKVSTNPFCIQKTMKRVGNYIRPYVNQYKEEKCMFGKNSTTKSHKPNKTNGDEN
;
A
#
# COMPACT_ATOMS: atom_id res chain seq x y z
N MET A 1 12.67 -24.40 -25.64
CA MET A 1 12.30 -23.63 -24.42
C MET A 1 11.30 -22.50 -24.65
N GLN A 2 11.13 -21.96 -25.86
CA GLN A 2 10.17 -20.88 -26.13
C GLN A 2 8.69 -21.34 -26.02
N PHE A 3 8.41 -22.59 -26.41
CA PHE A 3 7.06 -23.17 -26.31
C PHE A 3 6.54 -23.28 -24.86
N VAL A 4 7.41 -23.57 -23.89
CA VAL A 4 7.02 -23.66 -22.47
C VAL A 4 6.63 -22.27 -21.93
N LYS A 5 7.36 -21.21 -22.33
CA LYS A 5 7.00 -19.82 -22.02
C LYS A 5 5.66 -19.44 -22.65
N ALA A 6 5.43 -19.82 -23.91
CA ALA A 6 4.17 -19.53 -24.59
C ALA A 6 2.97 -20.23 -23.94
N ILE A 7 3.12 -21.51 -23.55
CA ILE A 7 2.08 -22.27 -22.87
C ILE A 7 1.78 -21.67 -21.50
N PHE A 8 2.81 -21.30 -20.73
CA PHE A 8 2.60 -20.69 -19.41
C PHE A 8 1.88 -19.33 -19.50
N LEU A 9 2.25 -18.49 -20.47
CA LEU A 9 1.56 -17.22 -20.74
C LEU A 9 0.12 -17.44 -21.20
N LEU A 10 -0.12 -18.43 -22.07
CA LEU A 10 -1.47 -18.83 -22.50
C LEU A 10 -2.32 -19.34 -21.33
N SER A 11 -1.75 -20.13 -20.42
CA SER A 11 -2.44 -20.59 -19.20
C SER A 11 -2.79 -19.44 -18.26
N CYS A 12 -1.87 -18.48 -18.05
CA CYS A 12 -2.15 -17.28 -17.28
C CYS A 12 -3.27 -16.44 -17.92
N LEU A 13 -3.25 -16.27 -19.24
CA LEU A 13 -4.28 -15.53 -19.99
C LEU A 13 -5.64 -16.22 -19.95
N LEU A 14 -5.69 -17.56 -19.95
CA LEU A 14 -6.95 -18.32 -19.81
C LEU A 14 -7.54 -18.17 -18.41
N ILE A 15 -6.71 -18.21 -17.36
CA ILE A 15 -7.15 -17.95 -15.97
C ILE A 15 -7.69 -16.52 -15.83
N VAL A 16 -7.06 -15.55 -16.48
CA VAL A 16 -7.52 -14.15 -16.52
C VAL A 16 -8.87 -14.03 -17.24
N ARG A 17 -9.03 -14.70 -18.40
CA ARG A 17 -10.25 -14.65 -19.21
C ARG A 17 -11.44 -15.31 -18.53
N ASP A 18 -11.27 -16.49 -17.93
CA ASP A 18 -12.35 -17.21 -17.26
C ASP A 18 -12.82 -16.52 -15.97
N ASN A 19 -11.91 -15.88 -15.23
CA ASN A 19 -12.26 -15.14 -14.01
C ASN A 19 -13.00 -13.82 -14.32
N HIS A 20 -12.65 -13.14 -15.41
CA HIS A 20 -13.34 -11.91 -15.84
C HIS A 20 -14.81 -12.17 -16.20
N VAL A 21 -15.10 -13.34 -16.79
CA VAL A 21 -16.44 -13.70 -17.29
C VAL A 21 -17.33 -14.37 -16.22
N LYS A 22 -16.77 -15.14 -15.27
CA LYS A 22 -17.56 -15.86 -14.25
C LYS A 22 -17.73 -15.15 -12.90
N ALA A 23 -16.79 -14.30 -12.49
CA ALA A 23 -16.82 -13.72 -11.15
C ALA A 23 -17.43 -12.31 -11.10
N GLY A 24 -17.62 -11.64 -12.25
CA GLY A 24 -18.10 -10.25 -12.28
C GLY A 24 -17.14 -9.25 -11.61
N VAL A 25 -15.91 -9.68 -11.33
CA VAL A 25 -14.83 -8.85 -10.80
C VAL A 25 -13.92 -8.48 -11.96
N ASP A 26 -13.92 -7.19 -12.30
CA ASP A 26 -13.06 -6.67 -13.34
C ASP A 26 -11.60 -6.73 -12.87
N LEU A 27 -10.82 -7.63 -13.47
CA LEU A 27 -9.41 -7.83 -13.11
C LEU A 27 -8.61 -6.52 -13.23
N PHE A 28 -8.95 -5.65 -14.19
CA PHE A 28 -8.29 -4.36 -14.35
C PHE A 28 -8.54 -3.46 -13.15
N VAL A 29 -9.78 -3.42 -12.64
CA VAL A 29 -10.09 -2.70 -11.40
C VAL A 29 -9.29 -3.27 -10.23
N VAL A 30 -9.17 -4.60 -10.10
CA VAL A 30 -8.35 -5.20 -9.03
C VAL A 30 -6.87 -4.82 -9.13
N LEU A 31 -6.33 -4.78 -10.35
CA LEU A 31 -4.94 -4.39 -10.60
C LEU A 31 -4.72 -2.91 -10.26
N ASP A 32 -5.58 -2.01 -10.76
CA ASP A 32 -5.50 -0.56 -10.51
C ASP A 32 -5.62 -0.26 -9.01
N CYS A 33 -6.56 -0.93 -8.32
CA CYS A 33 -6.72 -0.80 -6.87
C CYS A 33 -5.51 -1.32 -6.09
N GLY A 34 -4.87 -2.38 -6.59
CA GLY A 34 -3.63 -2.92 -6.02
C GLY A 34 -2.46 -1.95 -6.17
N GLU A 35 -2.33 -1.32 -7.34
CA GLU A 35 -1.32 -0.31 -7.63
C GLU A 35 -1.44 0.89 -6.67
N ILE A 36 -2.66 1.43 -6.48
CA ILE A 36 -2.92 2.53 -5.53
C ILE A 36 -2.52 2.16 -4.10
N ILE A 37 -2.78 0.92 -3.66
CA ILE A 37 -2.38 0.44 -2.33
C ILE A 37 -0.86 0.37 -2.21
N ILE A 38 -0.18 -0.17 -3.24
CA ILE A 38 1.28 -0.32 -3.25
C ILE A 38 1.95 1.07 -3.24
N GLU A 39 1.46 2.01 -4.05
CA GLU A 39 1.97 3.38 -4.06
C GLU A 39 1.76 4.07 -2.71
N GLY A 40 0.57 3.95 -2.13
CA GLY A 40 0.27 4.51 -0.80
C GLY A 40 1.15 3.90 0.29
N ALA A 41 1.36 2.59 0.25
CA ALA A 41 2.26 1.89 1.17
C ALA A 41 3.71 2.31 0.99
N GLY A 42 4.19 2.44 -0.26
CA GLY A 42 5.53 2.92 -0.58
C GLY A 42 5.79 4.32 -0.05
N TYR A 43 4.84 5.24 -0.27
CA TYR A 43 4.93 6.61 0.22
C TYR A 43 5.01 6.71 1.75
N VAL A 44 4.26 5.85 2.46
CA VAL A 44 4.33 5.73 3.92
C VAL A 44 5.63 5.07 4.37
N ALA A 45 6.10 4.04 3.66
CA ALA A 45 7.33 3.32 3.99
C ALA A 45 8.57 4.24 3.89
N GLU A 46 8.67 5.08 2.86
CA GLU A 46 9.73 6.09 2.73
C GLU A 46 9.80 7.03 3.94
N ARG A 47 8.63 7.35 4.52
CA ARG A 47 8.48 8.22 5.69
C ARG A 47 8.40 7.44 7.00
N GLY A 48 8.43 6.12 6.93
CA GLY A 48 8.18 5.22 8.04
C GLY A 48 9.21 5.40 9.14
N ARG A 49 10.49 5.53 8.76
CA ARG A 49 11.57 5.76 9.73
C ARG A 49 11.35 7.04 10.54
N ALA A 50 11.04 8.15 9.88
CA ALA A 50 10.78 9.42 10.55
C ALA A 50 9.56 9.33 11.49
N LEU A 51 8.49 8.66 11.05
CA LEU A 51 7.30 8.41 11.87
C LEU A 51 7.60 7.59 13.12
N ILE A 52 8.42 6.54 12.98
CA ILE A 52 8.85 5.70 14.11
C ILE A 52 9.73 6.49 15.08
N GLU A 53 10.69 7.27 14.57
CA GLU A 53 11.56 8.12 15.40
C GLU A 53 10.75 9.20 16.15
N GLU A 54 9.79 9.84 15.49
CA GLU A 54 8.92 10.84 16.14
C GLU A 54 7.98 10.19 17.18
N LEU A 55 7.43 9.02 16.88
CA LEU A 55 6.61 8.27 17.83
C LEU A 55 7.43 7.84 19.04
N ALA A 56 8.64 7.33 18.83
CA ALA A 56 9.56 6.93 19.89
C ALA A 56 9.97 8.13 20.77
N LYS A 57 10.26 9.29 20.18
CA LYS A 57 10.49 10.53 20.93
C LYS A 57 9.28 10.94 21.76
N CYS A 58 8.07 10.80 21.21
CA CYS A 58 6.84 11.16 21.90
C CYS A 58 6.57 10.28 23.14
N ILE A 59 6.90 8.99 23.08
CA ILE A 59 6.71 8.03 24.18
C ILE A 59 7.97 7.83 25.05
N GLU A 60 9.00 8.65 24.83
CA GLU A 60 10.30 8.56 25.49
C GLU A 60 10.88 7.13 25.45
N PHE A 61 10.88 6.53 24.27
CA PHE A 61 11.47 5.22 24.02
C PHE A 61 12.79 5.35 23.29
N ASP A 62 13.82 4.67 23.82
CA ASP A 62 15.14 4.63 23.20
C ASP A 62 15.18 3.57 22.09
N LEU A 63 15.18 4.02 20.85
CA LEU A 63 15.33 3.16 19.66
C LEU A 63 16.76 2.65 19.47
N HIS A 64 17.75 3.22 20.18
CA HIS A 64 19.17 2.88 20.06
C HIS A 64 19.65 1.91 21.15
N SER A 65 18.70 1.25 21.84
CA SER A 65 19.03 0.24 22.84
C SER A 65 20.03 -0.79 22.28
N LYS A 66 21.15 -0.96 22.98
CA LYS A 66 22.25 -1.86 22.60
C LYS A 66 21.95 -3.34 22.89
N GLU A 67 20.68 -3.72 22.98
CA GLU A 67 20.29 -5.11 23.15
C GLU A 67 20.70 -5.94 21.94
N ASN A 68 21.04 -7.22 22.16
CA ASN A 68 21.37 -8.16 21.09
C ASN A 68 20.20 -8.25 20.10
N LEU A 69 20.41 -7.75 18.87
CA LEU A 69 19.46 -7.71 17.74
C LEU A 69 19.15 -9.09 17.15
N ASN A 70 19.19 -10.15 17.96
CA ASN A 70 18.67 -11.45 17.57
C ASN A 70 17.14 -11.38 17.44
N PHE A 71 16.54 -12.25 16.64
CA PHE A 71 15.09 -12.26 16.37
C PHE A 71 14.24 -12.14 17.65
N LEU A 72 14.57 -12.91 18.69
CA LEU A 72 13.87 -12.85 19.98
C LEU A 72 14.03 -11.51 20.71
N GLY A 73 15.21 -10.89 20.61
CA GLY A 73 15.49 -9.55 21.16
C GLY A 73 14.67 -8.48 20.44
N LEU A 74 14.62 -8.53 19.11
CA LEU A 74 13.83 -7.60 18.30
C LEU A 74 12.33 -7.71 18.61
N VAL A 75 11.80 -8.93 18.74
CA VAL A 75 10.39 -9.14 19.16
C VAL A 75 10.13 -8.56 20.56
N ARG A 76 11.08 -8.71 21.50
CA ARG A 76 10.96 -8.14 22.85
C ARG A 76 10.95 -6.62 22.84
N ILE A 77 11.90 -5.99 22.13
CA ILE A 77 11.99 -4.54 21.95
C ILE A 77 10.70 -4.01 21.32
N PHE A 78 10.21 -4.68 20.27
CA PHE A 78 8.96 -4.31 19.62
C PHE A 78 7.75 -4.42 20.56
N ASN A 79 7.67 -5.48 21.36
CA ASN A 79 6.58 -5.64 22.33
C ASN A 79 6.62 -4.54 23.43
N GLN A 80 7.82 -4.20 23.93
CA GLN A 80 7.98 -3.09 24.88
C GLN A 80 7.59 -1.75 24.26
N PHE A 81 7.99 -1.51 23.01
CA PHE A 81 7.60 -0.34 22.25
C PHE A 81 6.07 -0.27 22.13
N LEU A 82 5.41 -1.34 21.66
CA LEU A 82 3.95 -1.38 21.54
C LEU A 82 3.24 -1.15 22.88
N ARG A 83 3.76 -1.71 23.97
CA ARG A 83 3.22 -1.49 25.31
C ARG A 83 3.33 -0.03 25.74
N LYS A 84 4.46 0.65 25.48
CA LYS A 84 4.59 2.09 25.74
C LYS A 84 3.72 2.93 24.82
N VAL A 85 3.58 2.53 23.56
CA VAL A 85 2.70 3.20 22.59
C VAL A 85 1.26 3.15 23.07
N SER A 86 0.77 1.97 23.49
CA SER A 86 -0.62 1.78 23.92
C SER A 86 -0.99 2.56 25.18
N THR A 87 -0.01 2.83 26.07
CA THR A 87 -0.22 3.69 27.24
C THR A 87 -0.19 5.19 26.93
N ASN A 88 0.14 5.58 25.69
CA ASN A 88 0.27 6.97 25.25
C ASN A 88 -0.67 7.27 24.06
N PRO A 89 -2.00 7.30 24.29
CA PRO A 89 -2.99 7.46 23.22
C PRO A 89 -2.84 8.76 22.43
N PHE A 90 -2.36 9.83 23.07
CA PHE A 90 -2.07 11.10 22.41
C PHE A 90 -0.99 10.97 21.32
N CYS A 91 0.09 10.26 21.62
CA CYS A 91 1.17 10.02 20.65
C CYS A 91 0.69 9.17 19.48
N ILE A 92 -0.10 8.13 19.75
CA ILE A 92 -0.75 7.32 18.70
C ILE A 92 -1.62 8.21 17.82
N GLN A 93 -2.50 9.01 18.40
CA GLN A 93 -3.44 9.83 17.65
C GLN A 93 -2.71 10.86 16.76
N LYS A 94 -1.65 11.47 17.27
CA LYS A 94 -0.80 12.39 16.51
C LYS A 94 -0.14 11.70 15.31
N THR A 95 0.46 10.53 15.53
CA THR A 95 1.08 9.73 14.46
C THR A 95 0.04 9.25 13.45
N MET A 96 -1.11 8.76 13.90
CA MET A 96 -2.21 8.33 13.03
C MET A 96 -2.80 9.48 12.21
N LYS A 97 -2.91 10.69 12.78
CA LYS A 97 -3.35 11.87 12.03
C LYS A 97 -2.37 12.21 10.92
N ARG A 98 -1.07 12.10 11.18
CA ARG A 98 -0.02 12.34 10.19
C ARG A 98 -0.02 11.27 9.10
N VAL A 99 -0.07 9.99 9.46
CA VAL A 99 -0.23 8.88 8.51
C VAL A 99 -1.50 9.06 7.69
N GLY A 100 -2.61 9.42 8.34
CA GLY A 100 -3.89 9.74 7.72
C GLY A 100 -3.78 10.83 6.64
N ASN A 101 -2.97 11.86 6.87
CA ASN A 101 -2.71 12.89 5.87
C ASN A 101 -1.87 12.37 4.69
N TYR A 102 -0.95 11.45 4.92
CA TYR A 102 -0.15 10.81 3.86
C TYR A 102 -0.99 9.89 2.99
N ILE A 103 -1.89 9.10 3.60
CA ILE A 103 -2.72 8.13 2.87
C ILE A 103 -3.99 8.75 2.28
N ARG A 104 -4.42 9.93 2.73
CA ARG A 104 -5.63 10.60 2.23
C ARG A 104 -5.73 10.69 0.70
N PRO A 105 -4.71 11.13 -0.06
CA PRO A 105 -4.78 11.16 -1.52
C PRO A 105 -5.05 9.76 -2.11
N TYR A 106 -4.36 8.73 -1.62
CA TYR A 106 -4.53 7.35 -2.05
C TYR A 106 -5.91 6.78 -1.69
N VAL A 107 -6.45 7.12 -0.51
CA VAL A 107 -7.80 6.74 -0.11
C VAL A 107 -8.85 7.40 -1.01
N ASN A 108 -8.62 8.63 -1.45
CA ASN A 108 -9.51 9.31 -2.39
C ASN A 108 -9.45 8.65 -3.77
N GLN A 109 -8.26 8.38 -4.30
CA GLN A 109 -8.09 7.64 -5.56
C GLN A 109 -8.74 6.25 -5.50
N TYR A 110 -8.53 5.51 -4.41
CA TYR A 110 -9.13 4.19 -4.17
C TYR A 110 -10.67 4.25 -4.18
N LYS A 111 -11.27 5.35 -3.71
CA LYS A 111 -12.73 5.56 -3.77
C LYS A 111 -13.21 5.98 -5.16
N GLU A 112 -12.46 6.85 -5.85
CA GLU A 112 -12.76 7.30 -7.20
C GLU A 112 -12.74 6.14 -8.21
N GLU A 113 -11.79 5.21 -8.04
CA GLU A 113 -11.71 3.96 -8.81
C GLU A 113 -12.70 2.87 -8.32
N LYS A 114 -13.61 3.21 -7.41
CA LYS A 114 -14.67 2.33 -6.86
C LYS A 114 -14.14 1.02 -6.26
N CYS A 115 -12.90 1.00 -5.78
CA CYS A 115 -12.28 -0.20 -5.22
C CYS A 115 -12.99 -0.78 -3.98
N MET A 116 -13.82 0.02 -3.28
CA MET A 116 -14.60 -0.40 -2.11
C MET A 116 -15.99 -0.96 -2.44
N PHE A 117 -16.53 -0.71 -3.63
CA PHE A 117 -17.87 -1.14 -4.00
C PHE A 117 -17.79 -1.87 -5.33
N GLY A 118 -17.71 -3.20 -5.26
CA GLY A 118 -17.94 -4.05 -6.42
C GLY A 118 -19.35 -3.79 -6.95
N LYS A 119 -19.48 -2.91 -7.96
CA LYS A 119 -20.50 -2.99 -9.01
C LYS A 119 -20.23 -2.00 -10.15
N ASN A 120 -20.09 -2.63 -11.33
CA ASN A 120 -20.33 -2.15 -12.68
C ASN A 120 -19.52 -0.91 -13.10
N SER A 121 -18.28 -1.15 -13.55
CA SER A 121 -17.62 -0.23 -14.48
C SER A 121 -18.25 -0.40 -15.86
N THR A 122 -19.28 0.40 -16.12
CA THR A 122 -19.55 0.87 -17.48
C THR A 122 -18.38 1.77 -17.85
N THR A 123 -17.51 1.22 -18.68
CA THR A 123 -16.81 1.92 -19.77
C THR A 123 -16.29 3.31 -19.43
N LYS A 124 -15.01 3.41 -19.05
CA LYS A 124 -14.21 4.56 -19.46
C LYS A 124 -13.03 4.11 -20.28
N SER A 125 -13.19 4.35 -21.58
CA SER A 125 -12.15 4.32 -22.59
C SER A 125 -10.93 5.09 -22.09
N HIS A 126 -9.82 4.36 -22.03
CA HIS A 126 -8.47 4.87 -21.91
C HIS A 126 -8.26 6.00 -22.93
N LYS A 127 -8.28 7.25 -22.45
CA LYS A 127 -7.91 8.41 -23.26
C LYS A 127 -6.39 8.56 -23.11
N PRO A 128 -5.58 8.25 -24.13
CA PRO A 128 -4.13 8.47 -24.03
C PRO A 128 -3.88 9.96 -23.81
N ASN A 129 -3.07 10.22 -22.79
CA ASN A 129 -2.63 11.55 -22.41
C ASN A 129 -1.86 12.15 -23.60
N LYS A 130 -2.39 13.22 -24.19
CA LYS A 130 -1.65 14.04 -25.15
C LYS A 130 -0.55 14.75 -24.38
N THR A 131 0.68 14.27 -24.52
CA THR A 131 1.87 15.07 -24.24
C THR A 131 1.89 16.23 -25.23
N ASN A 132 1.51 17.40 -24.74
CA ASN A 132 1.95 18.66 -25.31
C ASN A 132 3.45 18.77 -25.05
N GLY A 133 4.22 18.88 -26.13
CA GLY A 133 5.61 19.28 -26.13
C GLY A 133 5.80 20.27 -27.26
N ASP A 134 5.44 21.52 -26.99
CA ASP A 134 6.06 22.66 -27.64
C ASP A 134 7.49 22.77 -27.07
N GLU A 135 8.51 22.84 -27.92
CA GLU A 135 9.63 23.79 -27.83
C GLU A 135 10.71 23.47 -28.89
N ASN A 136 10.89 24.46 -29.79
CA ASN A 136 11.94 24.70 -30.81
C ASN A 136 11.99 23.85 -32.08
#